data_AF-A0A9P6P398-F1
#
_entry.id   AF-A0A9P6P398-F1
#
_cell.length_a   1.000
_cell.length_b   1.000
_cell.length_c   1.000
_cell.angle_alpha   90.00
_cell.angle_beta   90.00
_cell.angle_gamma   90.00
#
_symmetry.space_group_name_H-M   'P 1'
#
loop_
_entity.id
_entity.type
_entity.pdbx_description
1 polymer ?
#
loop_
_entity_poly.entity_id
_entity_poly.type
_entity_poly.pdbx_seq_one_letter_code
_entity_poly.pdbx_strand_id
1 'polypeptide(L)'
;MDHHCPWINNCVGFANYAHFLRFLLYVDIGTIYLFVLLSCRLAQIVWELRNNNIRPPTAEVIFLSIDYTLSALVILGVGILSGYHVYCVTTNTTTIEGWEKGRSLTMRSLGGKIQNVKYPYDHGTMSNLQTVFGPQPLFWLWPQRMMGTGFDFPINAKNVYSEEEDDKEDELPLRLSSHSNETLRSVMTTTTAAPPPITPTPKRVSVVEPPRIRTKPSTLRLKKSSSLIMPTTPGSIMTFASTSTLVDPHVRASTPEQYEMDMSSR
;
A
#
# COMPACT_ATOMS: atom_id res chain seq x y z
N MET A 1 3.80 -5.92 5.81
CA MET A 1 2.75 -5.44 6.74
C MET A 1 2.01 -4.32 6.04
N ASP A 2 0.72 -4.13 6.31
CA ASP A 2 -0.04 -3.03 5.72
C ASP A 2 -0.13 -1.86 6.71
N HIS A 3 -0.85 -2.01 7.82
CA HIS A 3 -0.93 -1.00 8.87
C HIS A 3 -1.34 -1.61 10.22
N HIS A 4 -1.24 -0.84 11.31
CA HIS A 4 -1.91 -1.20 12.57
C HIS A 4 -3.29 -0.57 12.60
N CYS A 5 -4.34 -1.37 12.75
CA CYS A 5 -5.71 -0.90 12.73
C CYS A 5 -6.29 -0.94 14.16
N PRO A 6 -6.51 0.23 14.80
CA PRO A 6 -7.05 0.27 16.16
C PRO A 6 -8.50 -0.25 16.22
N TRP A 7 -9.26 -0.14 15.13
CA TRP A 7 -10.66 -0.56 15.05
C TRP A 7 -10.87 -2.06 15.17
N ILE A 8 -9.86 -2.87 14.80
CA ILE A 8 -9.87 -4.33 14.97
C ILE A 8 -8.85 -4.77 16.03
N ASN A 9 -8.24 -3.81 16.74
CA ASN A 9 -7.20 -4.04 17.74
C ASN A 9 -6.11 -5.02 17.27
N ASN A 10 -5.67 -4.89 16.01
CA ASN A 10 -4.72 -5.82 15.40
C ASN A 10 -3.97 -5.16 14.24
N CYS A 11 -2.80 -5.71 13.92
CA CYS A 11 -2.11 -5.39 12.68
C CYS A 11 -2.81 -6.03 11.48
N VAL A 12 -2.89 -5.28 10.39
CA VAL A 12 -3.32 -5.75 9.07
C VAL A 12 -2.07 -6.05 8.25
N GLY A 13 -2.02 -7.24 7.65
CA GLY A 13 -0.91 -7.70 6.83
C GLY A 13 -1.24 -9.01 6.14
N PHE A 14 -0.23 -9.73 5.65
CA PHE A 14 -0.41 -10.91 4.80
C PHE A 14 -1.44 -11.94 5.33
N ALA A 15 -1.38 -12.27 6.63
CA ALA A 15 -2.23 -13.30 7.21
C ALA A 15 -3.73 -12.93 7.29
N ASN A 16 -4.07 -11.64 7.25
CA ASN A 16 -5.44 -11.16 7.46
C ASN A 16 -5.91 -10.06 6.49
N TYR A 17 -5.10 -9.63 5.54
CA TYR A 17 -5.46 -8.54 4.62
C TYR A 17 -6.72 -8.86 3.82
N ALA A 18 -6.83 -10.07 3.27
CA ALA A 18 -8.04 -10.51 2.58
C ALA A 18 -9.28 -10.58 3.50
N HIS A 19 -9.10 -10.83 4.80
CA HIS A 19 -10.21 -10.78 5.76
C HIS A 19 -10.61 -9.34 6.07
N PHE A 20 -9.64 -8.44 6.21
CA PHE A 20 -9.87 -7.01 6.42
C PHE A 20 -10.65 -6.39 5.25
N LEU A 21 -10.29 -6.69 3.99
CA LEU A 21 -11.01 -6.20 2.81
C LEU A 21 -12.46 -6.68 2.77
N ARG A 22 -12.71 -7.95 3.13
CA ARG A 22 -14.08 -8.47 3.24
C ARG A 22 -14.85 -7.81 4.36
N PHE A 23 -14.20 -7.58 5.50
CA PHE A 23 -14.80 -6.83 6.60
C PHE A 23 -15.26 -5.44 6.14
N LEU A 24 -14.41 -4.68 5.45
CA LEU A 24 -14.77 -3.38 4.90
C LEU A 24 -15.97 -3.49 3.94
N LEU A 25 -15.94 -4.45 3.01
CA LEU A 25 -17.04 -4.68 2.07
C LEU A 25 -18.36 -4.99 2.78
N TYR A 26 -18.37 -5.84 3.81
CA TYR A 26 -19.59 -6.17 4.55
C TYR A 26 -20.08 -5.00 5.41
N VAL A 27 -19.19 -4.16 5.94
CA VAL A 27 -19.57 -2.92 6.62
C VAL A 27 -20.25 -1.97 5.63
N ASP A 28 -19.68 -1.77 4.44
CA ASP A 28 -20.29 -0.93 3.41
C ASP A 28 -21.66 -1.45 2.98
N ILE A 29 -21.77 -2.75 2.66
CA ILE A 29 -23.05 -3.36 2.25
C ILE A 29 -24.09 -3.24 3.37
N GLY A 30 -23.72 -3.59 4.60
CA GLY A 30 -24.63 -3.57 5.74
C GLY A 30 -25.12 -2.16 6.08
N THR A 31 -24.24 -1.16 6.02
CA THR A 31 -24.58 0.23 6.32
C THR A 31 -25.37 0.89 5.20
N ILE A 32 -25.05 0.61 3.93
CA ILE A 32 -25.88 1.04 2.78
C ILE A 32 -27.27 0.42 2.87
N TYR A 33 -27.38 -0.87 3.20
CA TYR A 33 -28.66 -1.54 3.37
C TYR A 33 -29.49 -0.89 4.48
N LEU A 34 -28.89 -0.64 5.65
CA LEU A 34 -29.53 0.09 6.74
C LEU A 34 -29.98 1.49 6.30
N PHE A 35 -29.13 2.23 5.61
CA PHE A 35 -29.43 3.57 5.11
C PHE A 35 -30.65 3.57 4.17
N VAL A 36 -30.74 2.61 3.26
CA VAL A 36 -31.91 2.44 2.37
C VAL A 36 -33.19 2.19 3.18
N LEU A 37 -33.14 1.30 4.19
CA LEU A 37 -34.30 1.04 5.05
C LEU A 37 -34.73 2.29 5.82
N LEU A 38 -33.78 3.06 6.34
CA LEU A 38 -34.05 4.33 7.03
C LEU A 38 -34.64 5.37 6.07
N SER A 39 -34.15 5.46 4.84
CA SER A 39 -34.72 6.33 3.79
C SER A 39 -36.15 5.93 3.44
N CYS A 40 -36.44 4.62 3.32
CA CYS A 40 -37.80 4.12 3.11
C CYS A 40 -38.71 4.51 4.28
N ARG A 41 -38.24 4.37 5.53
CA ARG A 41 -39.03 4.76 6.70
C ARG A 41 -39.28 6.26 6.76
N LEU A 42 -38.27 7.07 6.46
CA LEU A 42 -38.40 8.52 6.37
C LEU A 42 -39.43 8.93 5.30
N ALA A 43 -39.38 8.30 4.12
CA ALA A 43 -40.35 8.55 3.05
C ALA A 43 -41.80 8.22 3.49
N GLN A 44 -42.00 7.12 4.23
CA GLN A 44 -43.29 6.78 4.80
C GLN A 44 -43.78 7.84 5.80
N ILE A 45 -42.91 8.28 6.72
CA ILE A 45 -43.25 9.33 7.70
C ILE A 45 -43.68 10.63 6.99
N VAL A 46 -42.92 11.04 5.97
CA VAL A 46 -43.22 12.25 5.19
C VAL A 46 -44.56 12.12 4.46
N TRP A 47 -44.84 10.95 3.88
CA TRP A 47 -46.11 10.67 3.21
C TRP A 47 -47.30 10.75 4.18
N GLU A 48 -47.21 10.07 5.32
CA GLU A 48 -48.25 10.04 6.35
C GLU A 48 -48.53 11.42 6.95
N LEU A 49 -47.47 12.19 7.21
CA LEU A 49 -47.60 13.56 7.72
C LEU A 49 -48.28 14.46 6.69
N ARG A 50 -47.95 14.32 5.41
CA ARG A 50 -48.49 15.17 4.32
C ARG A 50 -49.94 14.84 3.98
N ASN A 51 -50.29 13.56 3.88
CA ASN A 51 -51.57 13.13 3.32
C ASN A 51 -52.61 12.77 4.38
N ASN A 52 -52.16 12.24 5.53
CA ASN A 52 -53.05 11.75 6.60
C ASN A 52 -52.92 12.59 7.89
N ASN A 53 -51.99 13.55 7.95
CA ASN A 53 -51.68 14.37 9.13
C ASN A 53 -51.32 13.53 10.37
N ILE A 54 -50.79 12.33 10.16
CA ILE A 54 -50.35 11.43 11.24
C ILE A 54 -48.91 11.80 11.60
N ARG A 55 -48.68 12.09 12.88
CA ARG A 55 -47.35 12.45 13.40
C ARG A 55 -46.65 11.22 13.98
N PRO A 56 -45.38 10.96 13.63
CA PRO A 56 -44.62 9.88 14.24
C PRO A 56 -44.33 10.18 15.72
N PRO A 57 -44.13 9.16 16.56
CA PRO A 57 -43.63 9.34 17.92
C PRO A 57 -42.29 10.08 17.94
N THR A 58 -42.09 10.98 18.91
CA THR A 58 -40.85 11.76 19.03
C THR A 58 -39.60 10.88 19.15
N ALA A 59 -39.68 9.79 19.91
CA ALA A 59 -38.58 8.85 20.06
C ALA A 59 -38.16 8.24 18.71
N GLU A 60 -39.12 7.90 17.85
CA GLU A 60 -38.85 7.34 16.52
C GLU A 60 -38.07 8.34 15.67
N VAL A 61 -38.48 9.61 15.65
CA VAL A 61 -37.78 10.66 14.90
C VAL A 61 -36.36 10.87 15.43
N ILE A 62 -36.17 10.82 16.75
CA ILE A 62 -34.85 10.96 17.38
C ILE A 62 -33.94 9.81 16.94
N PHE A 63 -34.35 8.56 17.14
CA PHE A 63 -33.52 7.41 16.76
C PHE A 63 -33.24 7.37 15.26
N LEU A 64 -34.27 7.61 14.43
CA LEU A 64 -34.10 7.69 12.98
C LEU A 64 -33.08 8.77 12.61
N SER A 65 -33.14 9.96 13.21
CA SER A 65 -32.19 11.04 12.92
C SER A 65 -30.75 10.68 13.29
N ILE A 66 -30.56 10.02 14.44
CA ILE A 66 -29.24 9.57 14.91
C ILE A 66 -28.70 8.49 13.97
N ASP A 67 -29.48 7.44 13.73
CA ASP A 67 -29.08 6.30 12.91
C ASP A 67 -28.81 6.72 11.47
N TYR A 68 -29.63 7.62 10.90
CA TYR A 68 -29.43 8.15 9.56
C TYR A 68 -28.11 8.93 9.45
N THR A 69 -27.84 9.79 10.43
CA THR A 69 -26.61 10.59 10.48
C THR A 69 -25.38 9.71 10.66
N LEU A 70 -25.40 8.80 11.63
CA LEU A 70 -24.29 7.88 11.89
C LEU A 70 -24.03 6.96 10.69
N SER A 71 -25.08 6.42 10.07
CA SER A 71 -24.95 5.59 8.87
C SER A 71 -24.31 6.36 7.72
N ALA A 72 -24.71 7.61 7.49
CA ALA A 72 -24.10 8.45 6.45
C ALA A 72 -22.61 8.71 6.70
N LEU A 73 -22.22 8.96 7.95
CA LEU A 73 -20.80 9.15 8.33
C LEU A 73 -19.98 7.89 8.14
N VAL A 74 -20.53 6.72 8.49
CA VAL A 74 -19.86 5.43 8.29
C VAL A 74 -19.71 5.13 6.80
N ILE A 75 -20.76 5.32 6.00
CA ILE A 75 -20.70 5.13 4.53
C ILE A 75 -19.62 6.04 3.92
N LEU A 76 -19.53 7.29 4.34
CA LEU A 76 -18.51 8.20 3.84
C LEU A 76 -17.11 7.78 4.28
N GLY A 77 -16.89 7.56 5.57
CA GLY A 77 -15.58 7.26 6.13
C GLY A 77 -15.04 5.90 5.70
N VAL A 78 -15.85 4.85 5.88
CA VAL A 78 -15.48 3.48 5.50
C VAL A 78 -15.47 3.34 3.98
N GLY A 79 -16.39 3.98 3.24
CA GLY A 79 -16.40 3.95 1.78
C GLY A 79 -15.13 4.55 1.16
N ILE A 80 -14.59 5.65 1.71
CA ILE A 80 -13.30 6.20 1.27
C ILE A 80 -12.16 5.21 1.56
N LEU A 81 -12.15 4.62 2.77
CA LEU A 81 -11.15 3.61 3.16
C LEU A 81 -11.21 2.37 2.24
N SER A 82 -12.41 1.85 1.97
CA SER A 82 -12.67 0.75 1.04
C SER A 82 -12.18 1.08 -0.37
N GLY A 83 -12.50 2.26 -0.89
CA GLY A 83 -12.04 2.71 -2.20
C GLY A 83 -10.51 2.77 -2.30
N TYR A 84 -9.86 3.29 -1.26
CA TYR A 84 -8.40 3.30 -1.18
C TYR A 84 -7.80 1.89 -1.14
N HIS A 85 -8.38 0.97 -0.37
CA HIS A 85 -7.89 -0.40 -0.33
C HIS A 85 -8.19 -1.20 -1.60
N VAL A 86 -9.27 -0.90 -2.31
CA VAL A 86 -9.48 -1.41 -3.68
C VAL A 86 -8.35 -0.94 -4.58
N TYR A 87 -8.00 0.35 -4.55
CA TYR A 87 -6.83 0.85 -5.28
C TYR A 87 -5.53 0.09 -4.93
N CYS A 88 -5.23 -0.07 -3.63
CA CYS A 88 -4.08 -0.82 -3.15
C CYS A 88 -4.04 -2.26 -3.68
N VAL A 89 -5.16 -2.98 -3.63
CA VAL A 89 -5.24 -4.35 -4.15
C VAL A 89 -5.06 -4.39 -5.66
N THR A 90 -5.70 -3.48 -6.39
CA THR A 90 -5.61 -3.46 -7.87
C THR A 90 -4.23 -3.09 -8.39
N THR A 91 -3.41 -2.43 -7.58
CA THR A 91 -2.01 -2.04 -7.90
C THR A 91 -0.97 -2.84 -7.11
N ASN A 92 -1.41 -3.88 -6.38
CA ASN A 92 -0.59 -4.71 -5.49
C ASN A 92 0.41 -3.89 -4.64
N THR A 93 -0.10 -2.83 -4.01
CA THR A 93 0.68 -1.90 -3.20
C THR A 93 0.05 -1.80 -1.81
N THR A 94 0.83 -2.00 -0.77
CA THR A 94 0.40 -1.81 0.63
C THR A 94 0.30 -0.32 0.98
N THR A 95 -0.36 0.00 2.10
CA THR A 95 -0.45 1.40 2.56
C THR A 95 0.90 2.01 2.91
N ILE A 96 1.84 1.22 3.45
CA ILE A 96 3.20 1.66 3.75
C ILE A 96 3.95 1.98 2.46
N GLU A 97 3.92 1.07 1.48
CA GLU A 97 4.57 1.26 0.18
C GLU A 97 4.00 2.50 -0.54
N GLY A 98 2.67 2.68 -0.52
CA GLY A 98 2.02 3.86 -1.08
C GLY A 98 2.48 5.17 -0.41
N TRP A 99 2.64 5.16 0.91
CA TRP A 99 3.09 6.34 1.66
C TRP A 99 4.57 6.66 1.40
N GLU A 100 5.43 5.63 1.34
CA GLU A 100 6.84 5.78 1.00
C GLU A 100 7.03 6.34 -0.41
N LYS A 101 6.29 5.82 -1.38
CA LYS A 101 6.29 6.33 -2.76
C LYS A 101 5.84 7.80 -2.81
N GLY A 102 4.74 8.14 -2.14
CA GLY A 102 4.25 9.51 -2.06
C GLY A 102 5.27 10.48 -1.47
N ARG A 103 5.90 10.08 -0.36
CA ARG A 103 6.96 10.87 0.31
C ARG A 103 8.16 11.11 -0.61
N SER A 104 8.62 10.09 -1.33
CA SER A 104 9.74 10.20 -2.27
C SER A 104 9.41 11.15 -3.42
N LEU A 105 8.19 11.08 -3.97
CA LEU A 105 7.73 11.99 -5.02
C LEU A 105 7.64 13.44 -4.54
N THR A 106 7.11 13.69 -3.33
CA THR A 106 7.06 15.04 -2.75
C THR A 106 8.46 15.61 -2.58
N MET A 107 9.40 14.84 -2.02
CA MET A 107 10.78 15.30 -1.83
C MET A 107 11.49 15.62 -3.16
N ARG A 108 11.24 14.83 -4.21
CA ARG A 108 11.74 15.11 -5.55
C ARG A 108 11.15 16.39 -6.15
N SER A 109 9.84 16.60 -5.97
CA SER A 109 9.17 17.84 -6.44
C SER A 109 9.73 19.11 -5.79
N LEU A 110 10.30 18.97 -4.59
CA LEU A 110 10.97 20.05 -3.85
C LEU A 110 12.47 20.19 -4.19
N GLY A 111 12.96 19.50 -5.22
CA GLY A 111 14.37 19.56 -5.65
C GLY A 111 15.31 18.63 -4.87
N GLY A 112 14.78 17.73 -4.03
CA GLY A 112 15.56 16.69 -3.38
C GLY A 112 16.02 15.62 -4.38
N LYS A 113 17.28 15.19 -4.28
CA LYS A 113 17.79 14.03 -5.03
C LYS A 113 17.43 12.75 -4.27
N ILE A 114 16.28 12.16 -4.58
CA ILE A 114 15.85 10.87 -4.03
C ILE A 114 15.50 9.95 -5.20
N GLN A 115 15.89 8.68 -5.08
CA GLN A 115 15.61 7.63 -6.06
C GLN A 115 14.10 7.40 -6.20
N ASN A 116 13.64 7.10 -7.42
CA ASN A 116 12.24 6.78 -7.67
C ASN A 116 11.91 5.43 -7.03
N VAL A 117 11.09 5.43 -5.97
CA VAL A 117 10.66 4.20 -5.32
C VAL A 117 9.41 3.69 -6.03
N LYS A 118 9.60 2.70 -6.90
CA LYS A 118 8.53 1.95 -7.55
C LYS A 118 8.62 0.50 -7.08
N TYR A 119 7.47 -0.10 -6.76
CA TYR A 119 7.43 -1.48 -6.25
C TYR A 119 7.05 -2.42 -7.40
N PRO A 120 7.76 -3.54 -7.57
CA PRO A 120 7.60 -4.37 -8.75
C PRO A 120 6.51 -5.43 -8.60
N TYR A 121 5.54 -5.29 -7.68
CA TYR A 121 4.57 -6.34 -7.36
C TYR A 121 3.28 -6.30 -8.20
N ASP A 122 3.09 -5.26 -9.02
CA ASP A 122 1.90 -5.14 -9.86
C ASP A 122 1.97 -6.05 -11.10
N HIS A 123 1.10 -7.06 -11.19
CA HIS A 123 0.94 -7.96 -12.36
C HIS A 123 -0.36 -7.71 -13.13
N GLY A 124 -1.03 -6.59 -12.88
CA GLY A 124 -2.33 -6.23 -13.43
C GLY A 124 -3.50 -6.63 -12.53
N THR A 125 -4.60 -5.88 -12.66
CA THR A 125 -5.76 -5.90 -11.74
C THR A 125 -6.24 -7.30 -11.37
N MET A 126 -6.51 -8.16 -12.36
CA MET A 126 -7.04 -9.50 -12.08
C MET A 126 -6.03 -10.41 -11.37
N SER A 127 -4.76 -10.36 -11.78
CA SER A 127 -3.69 -11.14 -11.15
C SER A 127 -3.49 -10.69 -9.70
N ASN A 128 -3.53 -9.38 -9.45
CA ASN A 128 -3.38 -8.82 -8.11
C ASN A 128 -4.56 -9.21 -7.21
N LEU A 129 -5.79 -9.17 -7.73
CA LEU A 129 -6.97 -9.65 -7.03
C LEU A 129 -6.87 -11.14 -6.69
N GLN A 130 -6.38 -11.97 -7.62
CA GLN A 130 -6.18 -13.40 -7.38
C GLN A 130 -5.12 -13.70 -6.31
N THR A 131 -4.07 -12.88 -6.21
CA THR A 131 -3.07 -12.98 -5.14
C THR A 131 -3.71 -12.80 -3.76
N VAL A 132 -4.68 -11.90 -3.64
CA VAL A 132 -5.34 -11.58 -2.36
C VAL A 132 -6.51 -12.51 -2.07
N PHE A 133 -7.41 -12.71 -3.03
CA PHE A 133 -8.67 -13.41 -2.84
C PHE A 133 -8.66 -14.87 -3.30
N GLY A 134 -7.61 -15.32 -3.97
CA GLY A 134 -7.49 -16.67 -4.54
C GLY A 134 -7.92 -16.76 -6.00
N PRO A 135 -7.66 -17.90 -6.66
CA PRO A 135 -7.79 -18.05 -8.11
C PRO A 135 -9.24 -18.10 -8.60
N GLN A 136 -10.18 -18.45 -7.72
CA GLN A 136 -11.58 -18.68 -8.07
C GLN A 136 -12.47 -17.52 -7.58
N PRO A 137 -12.98 -16.66 -8.49
CA PRO A 137 -13.80 -15.50 -8.14
C PRO A 137 -15.05 -15.82 -7.32
N LEU A 138 -15.65 -17.00 -7.54
CA LEU A 138 -16.84 -17.42 -6.82
C LEU A 138 -16.63 -17.50 -5.30
N PHE A 139 -15.40 -17.76 -4.85
CA PHE A 139 -15.05 -17.87 -3.43
C PHE A 139 -14.45 -16.58 -2.87
N TRP A 140 -14.41 -15.48 -3.63
CA TRP A 140 -13.81 -14.23 -3.16
C TRP A 140 -14.52 -13.66 -1.93
N LEU A 141 -15.82 -13.89 -1.78
CA LEU A 141 -16.57 -13.47 -0.59
C LEU A 141 -16.47 -14.46 0.58
N TRP A 142 -15.96 -15.67 0.34
CA TRP A 142 -15.75 -16.67 1.38
C TRP A 142 -14.54 -16.31 2.24
N PRO A 143 -14.59 -16.48 3.58
CA PRO A 143 -13.48 -16.13 4.47
C PRO A 143 -12.30 -17.11 4.29
N GLN A 144 -11.46 -16.84 3.30
CA GLN A 144 -10.23 -17.56 3.03
C GLN A 144 -9.00 -16.66 3.16
N ARG A 145 -7.89 -17.27 3.58
CA ARG A 145 -6.59 -16.61 3.71
C ARG A 145 -5.96 -16.38 2.33
N MET A 146 -5.03 -15.43 2.26
CA MET A 146 -4.20 -15.22 1.08
C MET A 146 -3.32 -16.45 0.81
N MET A 147 -3.03 -16.71 -0.46
CA MET A 147 -2.10 -17.78 -0.86
C MET A 147 -0.65 -17.32 -0.69
N GLY A 148 0.23 -18.26 -0.34
CA GLY A 148 1.67 -18.02 -0.18
C GLY A 148 2.12 -18.04 1.29
N THR A 149 3.40 -17.76 1.49
CA THR A 149 4.05 -17.78 2.81
C THR A 149 4.07 -16.40 3.49
N GLY A 150 3.93 -15.33 2.70
CA GLY A 150 4.10 -13.95 3.17
C GLY A 150 5.56 -13.50 3.30
N PHE A 151 6.52 -14.34 2.94
CA PHE A 151 7.95 -14.00 2.90
C PHE A 151 8.43 -13.67 1.49
N ASP A 152 7.88 -14.36 0.49
CA ASP A 152 8.24 -14.19 -0.92
C ASP A 152 7.01 -13.78 -1.72
N PHE A 153 7.18 -12.77 -2.57
CA PHE A 153 6.14 -12.24 -3.45
C PHE A 153 6.64 -12.27 -4.89
N PRO A 154 5.80 -12.65 -5.87
CA PRO A 154 6.20 -12.65 -7.26
C PRO A 154 6.55 -11.22 -7.70
N ILE A 155 7.59 -11.09 -8.51
CA ILE A 155 8.09 -9.81 -9.02
C ILE A 155 7.70 -9.68 -10.49
N ASN A 156 7.23 -8.51 -10.90
CA ASN A 156 7.04 -8.14 -12.30
C ASN A 156 8.35 -7.53 -12.82
N ALA A 157 9.11 -8.35 -13.55
CA ALA A 157 10.41 -7.95 -14.12
C ALA A 157 10.32 -6.71 -15.02
N LYS A 158 9.19 -6.47 -15.69
CA LYS A 158 9.01 -5.27 -16.53
C LYS A 158 9.08 -3.98 -15.71
N ASN A 159 8.55 -4.00 -14.49
CA ASN A 159 8.59 -2.85 -13.60
C ASN A 159 10.01 -2.58 -13.11
N VAL A 160 10.80 -3.62 -12.87
CA VAL A 160 12.22 -3.52 -12.48
C VAL A 160 13.08 -2.94 -13.60
N TYR A 161 12.94 -3.41 -14.84
CA TYR A 161 13.74 -2.89 -15.96
C TYR A 161 13.35 -1.45 -16.34
N SER A 162 12.09 -1.05 -16.14
CA SER A 162 11.69 0.35 -16.32
C SER A 162 12.39 1.30 -15.34
N GLU A 163 12.74 0.83 -14.14
CA GLU A 163 13.47 1.62 -13.14
C GLU A 163 14.91 1.89 -13.57
N GLU A 164 15.59 0.87 -14.12
CA GLU A 164 16.98 1.03 -14.60
C GLU A 164 17.10 1.97 -15.82
N GLU A 165 16.03 2.17 -16.58
CA GLU A 165 15.99 3.14 -17.68
C GLU A 165 15.68 4.55 -17.17
N ASP A 166 14.66 4.73 -16.33
CA ASP A 166 14.30 6.02 -15.72
C ASP A 166 15.46 6.62 -14.89
N ASP A 167 16.13 5.80 -14.07
CA ASP A 167 17.28 6.25 -13.27
C ASP A 167 18.46 6.68 -14.16
N LYS A 168 18.65 6.05 -15.33
CA LYS A 168 19.69 6.44 -16.30
C LYS A 168 19.39 7.76 -16.99
N GLU A 169 18.11 8.06 -17.27
CA GLU A 169 17.72 9.36 -17.83
C GLU A 169 17.89 10.49 -16.81
N ASP A 170 17.52 10.25 -15.55
CA ASP A 170 17.66 11.22 -14.45
C ASP A 170 19.14 11.46 -14.06
N GLU A 171 20.00 10.46 -14.19
CA GLU A 171 21.44 10.59 -13.97
C GLU A 171 22.18 11.28 -15.13
N LEU A 172 21.57 11.46 -16.31
CA LEU A 172 22.21 12.08 -17.48
C LEU A 172 22.25 13.62 -17.33
N PRO A 173 23.34 14.25 -16.83
CA PRO A 173 23.33 15.66 -16.52
C PRO A 173 23.93 16.42 -17.70
N LEU A 174 23.18 17.33 -18.35
CA LEU A 174 23.66 18.60 -18.93
C LEU A 174 24.98 18.59 -19.75
N ARG A 175 25.44 17.46 -20.28
CA ARG A 175 26.69 17.36 -21.07
C ARG A 175 26.47 17.67 -22.55
N LEU A 176 25.22 17.67 -23.00
CA LEU A 176 24.90 17.98 -24.39
C LEU A 176 24.64 19.47 -24.66
N SER A 177 24.80 20.37 -23.68
CA SER A 177 24.59 21.82 -23.89
C SER A 177 25.87 22.66 -24.01
N SER A 178 27.08 22.07 -23.99
CA SER A 178 28.32 22.85 -24.11
C SER A 178 29.28 22.43 -25.23
N HIS A 179 29.06 21.31 -25.93
CA HIS A 179 29.97 20.88 -27.00
C HIS A 179 29.26 20.12 -28.13
N SER A 180 28.60 20.82 -29.06
CA SER A 180 28.39 20.29 -30.42
C SER A 180 27.92 21.31 -31.47
N ASN A 181 28.29 22.59 -31.36
CA ASN A 181 27.97 23.58 -32.40
C ASN A 181 29.09 23.84 -33.42
N GLU A 182 30.20 23.09 -33.41
CA GLU A 182 31.33 23.35 -34.32
C GLU A 182 31.72 22.23 -35.28
N THR A 183 30.96 21.13 -35.40
CA THR A 183 31.40 20.02 -36.28
C THR A 183 30.29 19.44 -37.16
N LEU A 184 29.43 20.31 -37.70
CA LEU A 184 28.44 19.92 -38.71
C LEU A 184 28.28 20.96 -39.82
N ARG A 185 29.39 21.59 -40.20
CA ARG A 185 29.53 22.38 -41.44
C ARG A 185 30.81 22.02 -42.18
N SER A 186 30.91 20.77 -42.60
CA SER A 186 31.69 20.39 -43.77
C SER A 186 31.30 18.98 -44.16
N VAL A 187 31.21 18.70 -45.45
CA VAL A 187 30.78 17.45 -46.07
C VAL A 187 29.25 17.31 -46.21
N MET A 188 28.68 18.23 -47.00
CA MET A 188 27.45 17.98 -47.74
C MET A 188 27.76 18.30 -49.19
N THR A 189 27.77 17.27 -50.05
CA THR A 189 27.55 17.24 -51.52
C THR A 189 28.50 16.25 -52.20
N THR A 190 28.06 15.00 -52.39
CA THR A 190 27.90 14.43 -53.73
C THR A 190 27.15 13.09 -53.67
N THR A 191 26.05 13.04 -54.41
CA THR A 191 25.19 11.88 -54.67
C THR A 191 25.79 11.04 -55.79
N THR A 192 25.98 9.72 -55.63
CA THR A 192 25.71 8.73 -56.70
C THR A 192 25.63 7.28 -56.17
N ALA A 193 24.53 6.61 -56.54
CA ALA A 193 24.28 5.18 -56.79
C ALA A 193 24.80 4.06 -55.85
N ALA A 194 23.87 3.18 -55.46
CA ALA A 194 24.05 1.99 -54.64
C ALA A 194 24.59 0.75 -55.42
N PRO A 195 25.44 -0.10 -54.81
CA PRO A 195 25.78 -1.43 -55.31
C PRO A 195 24.94 -2.57 -54.66
N PRO A 196 24.86 -3.76 -55.30
CA PRO A 196 23.94 -4.86 -54.97
C PRO A 196 24.34 -5.70 -53.72
N PRO A 197 23.42 -6.55 -53.20
CA PRO A 197 23.50 -7.07 -51.84
C PRO A 197 24.51 -8.22 -51.68
N ILE A 198 25.33 -8.14 -50.63
CA ILE A 198 26.25 -9.18 -50.18
C ILE A 198 25.57 -9.98 -49.05
N THR A 199 25.34 -11.26 -49.29
CA THR A 199 24.85 -12.24 -48.32
C THR A 199 25.93 -12.56 -47.26
N PRO A 200 25.66 -12.43 -45.95
CA PRO A 200 26.55 -12.97 -44.92
C PRO A 200 25.97 -14.28 -44.33
N THR A 201 26.79 -15.31 -44.34
CA THR A 201 26.61 -16.59 -43.65
C THR A 201 26.46 -16.42 -42.12
N PRO A 202 25.76 -17.34 -41.42
CA PRO A 202 25.53 -17.20 -39.99
C PRO A 202 26.81 -17.43 -39.17
N LYS A 203 27.23 -16.41 -38.41
CA LYS A 203 28.28 -16.53 -37.39
C LYS A 203 27.70 -17.21 -36.14
N ARG A 204 28.27 -18.36 -35.78
CA ARG A 204 28.05 -19.07 -34.51
C ARG A 204 28.63 -18.23 -33.36
N VAL A 205 27.77 -17.72 -32.47
CA VAL A 205 28.19 -17.04 -31.23
C VAL A 205 28.34 -18.07 -30.12
N SER A 206 29.55 -18.16 -29.58
CA SER A 206 29.89 -18.96 -28.39
C SER A 206 29.39 -18.26 -27.13
N VAL A 207 28.64 -18.98 -26.30
CA VAL A 207 28.20 -18.52 -24.98
C VAL A 207 29.43 -18.34 -24.07
N VAL A 208 29.67 -17.12 -23.61
CA VAL A 208 30.66 -16.82 -22.56
C VAL A 208 29.94 -16.82 -21.23
N GLU A 209 30.38 -17.67 -20.31
CA GLU A 209 29.83 -17.78 -18.95
C GLU A 209 30.35 -16.62 -18.06
N PRO A 210 29.51 -15.97 -17.24
CA PRO A 210 29.94 -14.83 -16.43
C PRO A 210 30.75 -15.26 -15.19
N PRO A 211 31.69 -14.42 -14.73
CA PRO A 211 32.56 -14.77 -13.60
C PRO A 211 31.82 -14.73 -12.25
N ARG A 212 32.08 -15.73 -11.39
CA ARG A 212 31.58 -15.79 -10.00
C ARG A 212 32.15 -14.63 -9.16
N ILE A 213 31.26 -13.81 -8.61
CA ILE A 213 31.61 -12.78 -7.62
C ILE A 213 31.76 -13.46 -6.25
N ARG A 214 32.96 -13.35 -5.66
CA ARG A 214 33.29 -13.81 -4.30
C ARG A 214 33.12 -12.65 -3.32
N THR A 215 32.08 -12.68 -2.50
CA THR A 215 31.88 -11.67 -1.45
C THR A 215 32.79 -11.97 -0.25
N LYS A 216 33.49 -10.93 0.27
CA LYS A 216 34.17 -10.98 1.58
C LYS A 216 33.26 -10.33 2.62
N PRO A 217 33.21 -10.84 3.86
CA PRO A 217 32.35 -10.28 4.91
C PRO A 217 32.94 -8.97 5.44
N SER A 218 32.12 -7.92 5.53
CA SER A 218 32.48 -6.65 6.14
C SER A 218 32.11 -6.65 7.63
N THR A 219 33.12 -6.57 8.50
CA THR A 219 32.93 -6.30 9.93
C THR A 219 32.81 -4.79 10.14
N LEU A 220 31.61 -4.27 10.39
CA LEU A 220 31.39 -2.88 10.74
C LEU A 220 31.16 -2.70 12.25
N ARG A 221 32.04 -1.90 12.84
CA ARG A 221 32.11 -1.53 14.25
C ARG A 221 31.18 -0.33 14.50
N LEU A 222 30.15 -0.51 15.33
CA LEU A 222 29.19 0.53 15.72
C LEU A 222 29.89 1.67 16.51
N LYS A 223 29.83 2.90 16.00
CA LYS A 223 30.05 4.13 16.78
C LYS A 223 28.70 4.76 17.11
N LYS A 224 28.48 4.96 18.40
CA LYS A 224 27.32 5.63 19.01
C LYS A 224 27.48 7.14 18.88
N SER A 225 26.49 7.85 18.33
CA SER A 225 26.38 9.32 18.50
C SER A 225 24.94 9.82 18.42
N SER A 226 24.50 10.37 19.56
CA SER A 226 23.68 11.56 19.79
C SER A 226 22.47 11.91 18.90
N SER A 227 21.32 11.95 19.58
CA SER A 227 20.06 12.68 19.34
C SER A 227 20.06 13.77 18.24
N LEU A 228 19.20 13.59 17.24
CA LEU A 228 18.78 14.63 16.31
C LEU A 228 17.30 14.96 16.54
N ILE A 229 17.06 16.20 16.90
CA ILE A 229 15.76 16.86 17.00
C ILE A 229 15.21 17.01 15.57
N MET A 230 13.98 16.52 15.34
CA MET A 230 13.27 16.64 14.06
C MET A 230 12.71 18.06 13.88
N PRO A 231 12.87 18.70 12.71
CA PRO A 231 12.18 19.95 12.40
C PRO A 231 10.72 19.67 12.03
N THR A 232 9.80 20.45 12.60
CA THR A 232 8.37 20.45 12.27
C THR A 232 8.12 21.20 10.96
N THR A 233 7.55 20.54 9.96
CA THR A 233 7.02 21.19 8.74
C THR A 233 5.49 21.33 8.82
N PRO A 234 4.91 22.45 8.34
CA PRO A 234 3.49 22.74 8.43
C PRO A 234 2.73 22.10 7.26
N GLY A 235 1.86 21.16 7.56
CA GLY A 235 1.04 20.46 6.58
C GLY A 235 0.06 19.49 7.24
N SER A 236 -0.67 19.97 8.23
CA SER A 236 -1.65 19.18 8.97
C SER A 236 -2.94 19.01 8.17
N ILE A 237 -3.19 17.81 7.66
CA ILE A 237 -4.54 17.25 7.59
C ILE A 237 -4.51 15.89 8.30
N MET A 238 -5.03 15.93 9.53
CA MET A 238 -5.42 14.84 10.45
C MET A 238 -4.51 13.61 10.61
N THR A 239 -3.56 13.74 11.53
CA THR A 239 -2.95 12.60 12.24
C THR A 239 -3.83 12.21 13.42
N PHE A 240 -4.49 11.04 13.37
CA PHE A 240 -4.90 10.34 14.59
C PHE A 240 -3.68 9.61 15.16
N ALA A 241 -2.90 10.30 15.99
CA ALA A 241 -1.87 9.66 16.80
C ALA A 241 -2.54 9.17 18.11
N SER A 242 -2.83 7.88 18.21
CA SER A 242 -2.99 7.24 19.51
C SER A 242 -1.61 6.91 20.06
N THR A 243 -1.24 7.58 21.14
CA THR A 243 -0.08 7.25 21.97
C THR A 243 -0.29 5.89 22.63
N SER A 244 0.30 4.84 22.08
CA SER A 244 0.52 3.58 22.80
C SER A 244 1.80 3.72 23.63
N THR A 245 1.63 3.76 24.94
CA THR A 245 2.70 3.62 25.94
C THR A 245 3.50 2.35 25.70
N LEU A 246 4.80 2.50 25.46
CA LEU A 246 5.78 1.42 25.49
C LEU A 246 5.80 0.79 26.88
N VAL A 247 5.39 -0.47 26.99
CA VAL A 247 5.70 -1.33 28.14
C VAL A 247 7.09 -1.92 27.89
N ASP A 248 8.04 -1.54 28.74
CA ASP A 248 9.43 -2.00 28.74
C ASP A 248 9.53 -3.43 29.33
N PRO A 249 10.06 -4.44 28.61
CA PRO A 249 10.15 -5.80 29.13
C PRO A 249 11.57 -6.11 29.63
N HIS A 250 11.99 -5.59 30.78
CA HIS A 250 13.22 -6.04 31.44
C HIS A 250 13.26 -5.80 32.97
N VAL A 251 12.66 -6.70 33.78
CA VAL A 251 13.16 -7.06 35.14
C VAL A 251 12.67 -8.49 35.45
N ARG A 252 13.48 -9.52 35.14
CA ARG A 252 14.36 -10.30 36.03
C ARG A 252 13.67 -11.45 36.78
N ALA A 253 14.09 -12.66 36.41
CA ALA A 253 13.79 -13.92 37.07
C ALA A 253 14.33 -13.98 38.51
N SER A 254 13.56 -14.61 39.40
CA SER A 254 14.02 -15.23 40.65
C SER A 254 13.08 -16.38 41.03
N THR A 255 13.68 -17.45 41.51
CA THR A 255 13.25 -18.84 41.70
C THR A 255 12.12 -19.07 42.73
N PRO A 256 11.46 -20.25 42.73
CA PRO A 256 10.42 -20.60 43.70
C PRO A 256 11.03 -21.14 44.99
N GLU A 257 10.69 -20.52 46.12
CA GLU A 257 11.01 -21.00 47.45
C GLU A 257 9.84 -21.85 47.98
N GLN A 258 10.20 -23.02 48.51
CA GLN A 258 9.30 -23.98 49.14
C GLN A 258 8.68 -23.40 50.40
N TYR A 259 7.38 -23.64 50.62
CA TYR A 259 6.83 -23.68 51.97
C TYR A 259 5.83 -24.82 52.08
N GLU A 260 6.27 -25.88 52.75
CA GLU A 260 5.47 -26.98 53.28
C GLU A 260 5.32 -26.71 54.78
N MET A 261 4.09 -26.52 55.26
CA MET A 261 3.69 -26.82 56.65
C MET A 261 2.16 -26.73 56.81
N ASP A 262 1.57 -27.92 56.77
CA ASP A 262 0.57 -28.49 57.69
C ASP A 262 -0.13 -27.55 58.70
N MET A 263 -1.49 -27.54 58.68
CA MET A 263 -2.30 -27.85 59.88
C MET A 263 -3.80 -27.94 59.55
N SER A 264 -4.29 -29.18 59.59
CA SER A 264 -5.50 -29.66 60.29
C SER A 264 -6.57 -28.67 60.82
N SER A 265 -7.82 -29.04 60.55
CA SER A 265 -9.03 -28.93 61.41
C SER A 265 -9.66 -27.57 61.68
N ARG A 266 -10.79 -27.28 61.04
CA ARG A 266 -12.18 -27.37 61.57
C ARG A 266 -13.20 -26.90 60.55
#